data_AF-A0A329R7W9-F1
#
_entry.id   AF-A0A329R7W9-F1
#
_cell.length_a   1.000
_cell.length_b   1.000
_cell.length_c   1.000
_cell.angle_alpha   90.00
_cell.angle_beta   90.00
_cell.angle_gamma   90.00
#
_symmetry.space_group_name_H-M   'P 1'
#
loop_
_entity.id
_entity.type
_entity.pdbx_description
1 polymer ?
#
loop_
_entity_poly.entity_id
_entity_poly.type
_entity_poly.pdbx_seq_one_letter_code
_entity_poly.pdbx_strand_id
1 'polypeptide(L)'
;MLGAQLLVLTVGVLAAVAEAAGTCPSIENNVDYSGADVGSARSSSANGCCSICSSTNGCGAFTWTNYNGGTCWLKQSKGTAKTSNGAVSAVLQTASAAGTCPSLENNVDYSGADAGSAPSSSANGCCSICSKTNGCGAFTWTNYNGGTCWLKQSKGTGKASNGAISGVVQSSSSSSATCPSLENNVDYSGADVGSAQSANANGCCSICSNNNACGAFTWTSYNGGTCWLKSSKGSS
;
A
#
# COMPACT_ATOMS: atom_id res chain seq x y z
N MET A 1 -22.92 -16.07 -56.08
CA MET A 1 -22.11 -15.54 -54.97
C MET A 1 -23.04 -15.17 -53.83
N LEU A 2 -23.23 -16.05 -52.85
CA LEU A 2 -23.89 -15.71 -51.59
C LEU A 2 -22.88 -15.97 -50.47
N GLY A 3 -22.30 -14.89 -49.94
CA GLY A 3 -21.42 -14.94 -48.78
C GLY A 3 -22.26 -14.98 -47.51
N ALA A 4 -22.13 -16.06 -46.74
CA ALA A 4 -22.70 -16.13 -45.40
C ALA A 4 -21.79 -15.34 -44.43
N GLN A 5 -22.32 -14.27 -43.85
CA GLN A 5 -21.63 -13.52 -42.79
C GLN A 5 -21.68 -14.31 -41.48
N LEU A 6 -20.50 -14.58 -40.93
CA LEU A 6 -20.30 -15.18 -39.61
C LEU A 6 -20.46 -14.08 -38.54
N LEU A 7 -21.50 -14.19 -37.70
CA LEU A 7 -21.72 -13.28 -36.57
C LEU A 7 -21.07 -13.88 -35.31
N VAL A 8 -19.94 -13.33 -34.87
CA VAL A 8 -19.28 -13.74 -33.62
C VAL A 8 -19.82 -12.88 -32.47
N LEU A 9 -20.64 -13.47 -31.60
CA LEU A 9 -21.08 -12.85 -30.33
C LEU A 9 -20.00 -13.10 -29.27
N THR A 10 -19.13 -12.12 -29.04
CA THR A 10 -18.20 -12.15 -27.91
C THR A 10 -18.95 -11.79 -26.62
N VAL A 11 -19.14 -12.78 -25.75
CA VAL A 11 -19.60 -12.54 -24.37
C VAL A 11 -18.43 -11.93 -23.60
N GLY A 12 -18.45 -10.61 -23.43
CA GLY A 12 -17.50 -9.90 -22.59
C GLY A 12 -17.75 -10.24 -21.13
N VAL A 13 -16.84 -10.98 -20.49
CA VAL A 13 -16.83 -11.16 -19.04
C VAL A 13 -16.40 -9.83 -18.42
N LEU A 14 -17.35 -9.06 -17.88
CA LEU A 14 -17.01 -7.95 -16.99
C LEU A 14 -16.53 -8.53 -15.66
N ALA A 15 -15.21 -8.63 -15.51
CA ALA A 15 -14.61 -8.77 -14.19
C ALA A 15 -14.90 -7.48 -13.41
N ALA A 16 -15.84 -7.53 -12.47
CA ALA A 16 -16.03 -6.44 -11.51
C ALA A 16 -14.78 -6.37 -10.62
N VAL A 17 -13.96 -5.34 -10.85
CA VAL A 17 -12.90 -4.99 -9.91
C VAL A 17 -13.57 -4.46 -8.66
N ALA A 18 -13.54 -5.24 -7.58
CA ALA A 18 -13.94 -4.75 -6.27
C ALA A 18 -12.87 -3.72 -5.85
N GLU A 19 -13.12 -2.44 -6.14
CA GLU A 19 -12.31 -1.36 -5.60
C GLU A 19 -12.36 -1.42 -4.08
N ALA A 20 -11.20 -1.34 -3.44
CA ALA A 20 -11.13 -1.20 -2.00
C ALA A 20 -11.75 0.15 -1.62
N ALA A 21 -13.06 0.17 -1.39
CA ALA A 21 -13.79 1.36 -1.03
C ALA A 21 -13.23 1.92 0.29
N GLY A 22 -12.73 3.15 0.24
CA GLY A 22 -12.38 3.88 1.46
C GLY A 22 -13.64 4.09 2.31
N THR A 23 -13.50 3.87 3.61
CA THR A 23 -14.58 4.03 4.60
C THR A 23 -14.32 5.27 5.45
N CYS A 24 -15.36 5.89 6.02
CA CYS A 24 -15.20 7.03 6.93
C CYS A 24 -15.95 6.74 8.24
N PRO A 25 -15.39 5.89 9.11
CA PRO A 25 -16.11 5.39 10.28
C PRO A 25 -16.27 6.42 11.40
N SER A 26 -15.42 7.46 11.42
CA SER A 26 -15.42 8.50 12.45
C SER A 26 -15.85 9.84 11.85
N ILE A 27 -17.17 10.06 11.81
CA ILE A 27 -17.77 11.35 11.42
C ILE A 27 -17.79 12.30 12.62
N GLU A 28 -17.24 13.50 12.44
CA GLU A 28 -17.19 14.57 13.44
C GLU A 28 -18.18 15.69 13.05
N ASN A 29 -19.21 15.89 13.87
CA ASN A 29 -20.19 16.96 13.68
C ASN A 29 -19.71 18.28 14.28
N ASN A 30 -20.07 19.38 13.64
CA ASN A 30 -19.68 20.75 14.01
C ASN A 30 -18.17 20.98 14.03
N VAL A 31 -17.46 20.28 13.14
CA VAL A 31 -16.01 20.34 13.03
C VAL A 31 -15.64 20.62 11.58
N ASP A 32 -14.74 21.57 11.40
CA ASP A 32 -14.01 21.82 10.15
C ASP A 32 -12.55 21.42 10.33
N TYR A 33 -12.04 20.63 9.40
CA TYR A 33 -10.62 20.35 9.28
C TYR A 33 -9.93 21.51 8.55
N SER A 34 -8.90 22.11 9.12
CA SER A 34 -8.14 23.17 8.43
C SER A 34 -7.01 22.57 7.60
N GLY A 35 -6.73 23.14 6.43
CA GLY A 35 -5.61 22.72 5.60
C GLY A 35 -5.80 23.18 4.15
N ALA A 36 -4.82 22.88 3.30
CA ALA A 36 -4.99 23.07 1.86
C ALA A 36 -5.97 22.03 1.33
N ASP A 37 -7.01 22.50 0.64
CA ASP A 37 -7.91 21.63 -0.09
C ASP A 37 -7.20 21.09 -1.35
N VAL A 38 -7.29 19.79 -1.57
CA VAL A 38 -6.89 19.16 -2.84
C VAL A 38 -7.97 19.35 -3.91
N GLY A 39 -9.16 19.77 -3.51
CA GLY A 39 -10.26 20.13 -4.40
C GLY A 39 -11.57 20.28 -3.65
N SER A 40 -12.65 20.51 -4.40
CA SER A 40 -14.00 20.48 -3.86
C SER A 40 -14.97 19.81 -4.83
N ALA A 41 -16.07 19.28 -4.29
CA ALA A 41 -17.11 18.62 -5.07
C ALA A 41 -18.48 18.83 -4.42
N ARG A 42 -19.56 18.73 -5.20
CA ARG A 42 -20.93 18.81 -4.66
C ARG A 42 -21.37 17.45 -4.11
N SER A 43 -21.99 17.49 -2.93
CA SER A 43 -22.70 16.35 -2.35
C SER A 43 -23.80 16.87 -1.44
N SER A 44 -25.00 16.32 -1.57
CA SER A 44 -26.13 16.65 -0.70
C SER A 44 -25.96 16.16 0.75
N SER A 45 -24.94 15.35 1.02
CA SER A 45 -24.68 14.81 2.36
C SER A 45 -23.18 14.63 2.64
N ALA A 46 -22.82 14.66 3.92
CA ALA A 46 -21.46 14.33 4.36
C ALA A 46 -21.05 12.91 4.00
N ASN A 47 -21.98 11.94 4.00
CA ASN A 47 -21.68 10.56 3.63
C ASN A 47 -21.26 10.44 2.16
N GLY A 48 -21.87 11.23 1.27
CA GLY A 48 -21.44 11.31 -0.13
C GLY A 48 -20.02 11.87 -0.30
N CYS A 49 -19.57 12.74 0.62
CA CYS A 49 -18.18 13.22 0.59
C CYS A 49 -17.16 12.14 0.91
N CYS A 50 -17.54 11.11 1.69
CA CYS A 50 -16.65 9.98 1.92
C CYS A 50 -16.37 9.23 0.61
N SER A 51 -17.41 8.92 -0.16
CA SER A 51 -17.28 8.27 -1.47
C SER A 51 -16.46 9.13 -2.44
N ILE A 52 -16.76 10.43 -2.51
CA ILE A 52 -16.01 11.34 -3.38
C ILE A 52 -14.55 11.39 -2.98
N CYS A 53 -14.25 11.54 -1.68
CA CYS A 53 -12.89 11.55 -1.18
C CYS A 53 -12.17 10.23 -1.48
N SER A 54 -12.85 9.08 -1.30
CA SER A 54 -12.28 7.76 -1.63
C SER A 54 -11.88 7.61 -3.09
N SER A 55 -12.58 8.30 -3.99
CA SER A 55 -12.29 8.31 -5.44
C SER A 55 -11.38 9.46 -5.89
N THR A 56 -11.03 10.40 -5.00
CA THR A 56 -10.25 11.58 -5.34
C THR A 56 -8.79 11.36 -4.97
N ASN A 57 -7.91 11.36 -5.97
CA ASN A 57 -6.48 11.18 -5.74
C ASN A 57 -5.94 12.28 -4.79
N GLY A 58 -5.21 11.84 -3.77
CA GLY A 58 -4.66 12.73 -2.76
C GLY A 58 -5.68 13.20 -1.72
N CYS A 59 -6.93 12.73 -1.70
CA CYS A 59 -7.86 13.02 -0.61
C CYS A 59 -7.69 12.02 0.56
N GLY A 60 -7.33 12.53 1.73
CA GLY A 60 -7.22 11.77 2.97
C GLY A 60 -8.25 12.17 4.04
N ALA A 61 -8.96 13.28 3.84
CA ALA A 61 -10.05 13.72 4.70
C ALA A 61 -10.99 14.66 3.95
N PHE A 62 -12.16 14.94 4.52
CA PHE A 62 -13.06 15.98 3.99
C PHE A 62 -13.70 16.79 5.12
N THR A 63 -14.09 18.03 4.79
CA THR A 63 -15.13 18.78 5.51
C THR A 63 -16.32 18.96 4.57
N TRP A 64 -17.52 18.55 4.97
CA TRP A 64 -18.76 18.90 4.29
C TRP A 64 -19.39 20.13 4.93
N THR A 65 -19.91 21.05 4.11
CA THR A 65 -20.71 22.18 4.57
C THR A 65 -21.95 22.36 3.71
N ASN A 66 -22.95 23.10 4.21
CA ASN A 66 -24.16 23.42 3.44
C ASN A 66 -23.96 24.50 2.35
N TYR A 67 -22.71 24.86 2.05
CA TYR A 67 -22.40 25.80 0.98
C TYR A 67 -22.92 25.27 -0.37
N ASN A 68 -23.57 26.11 -1.18
CA ASN A 68 -24.18 25.74 -2.47
C ASN A 68 -25.10 24.49 -2.45
N GLY A 69 -25.81 24.29 -1.34
CA GLY A 69 -26.69 23.13 -1.13
C GLY A 69 -25.95 21.83 -0.83
N GLY A 70 -24.67 21.92 -0.43
CA GLY A 70 -23.83 20.81 -0.04
C GLY A 70 -22.52 20.76 -0.84
N THR A 71 -21.41 21.04 -0.16
CA THR A 71 -20.06 21.00 -0.74
C THR A 71 -19.12 20.19 0.15
N CYS A 72 -18.38 19.28 -0.48
CA CYS A 72 -17.24 18.56 0.08
C CYS A 72 -15.96 19.35 -0.19
N TRP A 73 -15.30 19.81 0.86
CA TRP A 73 -13.97 20.39 0.83
C TRP A 73 -12.97 19.26 1.08
N LEU A 74 -12.38 18.74 -0.01
CA LEU A 74 -11.54 17.56 -0.03
C LEU A 74 -10.12 17.95 0.38
N LYS A 75 -9.54 17.23 1.33
CA LYS A 75 -8.28 17.59 1.98
C LYS A 75 -7.28 16.46 1.85
N GLN A 76 -6.01 16.84 1.79
CA GLN A 76 -4.94 15.86 1.77
C GLN A 76 -4.86 15.05 3.07
N SER A 77 -5.17 15.68 4.21
CA SER A 77 -5.19 15.05 5.53
C SER A 77 -6.11 15.82 6.49
N LYS A 78 -6.31 15.31 7.70
CA LYS A 78 -7.17 15.93 8.74
C LYS A 78 -6.74 17.36 9.13
N GLY A 79 -5.45 17.66 9.12
CA GLY A 79 -4.93 18.92 9.65
C GLY A 79 -5.43 19.23 11.08
N THR A 80 -5.62 20.51 11.41
CA THR A 80 -6.17 20.93 12.70
C THR A 80 -7.69 20.97 12.68
N ALA A 81 -8.34 20.34 13.66
CA ALA A 81 -9.79 20.42 13.83
C ALA A 81 -10.19 21.74 14.51
N LYS A 82 -11.18 22.43 13.94
CA LYS A 82 -11.78 23.64 14.49
C LYS A 82 -13.28 23.47 14.63
N THR A 83 -13.84 23.97 15.73
CA THR A 83 -15.30 24.01 15.90
C THR A 83 -15.91 24.92 14.85
N SER A 84 -16.86 24.40 14.08
CA SER A 84 -17.57 25.13 13.04
C SER A 84 -19.00 24.59 12.94
N ASN A 85 -19.98 25.41 13.32
CA ASN A 85 -21.37 24.97 13.42
C ASN A 85 -21.93 24.57 12.05
N GLY A 86 -22.47 23.36 11.93
CA GLY A 86 -23.01 22.82 10.68
C GLY A 86 -21.98 22.23 9.71
N ALA A 87 -20.68 22.28 10.02
CA ALA A 87 -19.65 21.53 9.30
C ALA A 87 -19.62 20.07 9.77
N VAL A 88 -19.39 19.14 8.86
CA VAL A 88 -19.26 17.71 9.16
C VAL A 88 -18.00 17.17 8.53
N SER A 89 -17.05 16.70 9.33
CA SER A 89 -15.74 16.26 8.85
C SER A 89 -15.51 14.77 9.08
N ALA A 90 -14.67 14.15 8.25
CA ALA A 90 -14.23 12.78 8.46
C ALA A 90 -12.86 12.54 7.85
N VAL A 91 -12.10 11.64 8.47
CA VAL A 91 -10.87 11.09 7.87
C VAL A 91 -11.25 9.88 7.03
N LEU A 92 -10.72 9.83 5.81
CA LEU A 92 -10.86 8.66 4.97
C LEU A 92 -9.98 7.54 5.53
N GLN A 93 -10.62 6.48 5.99
CA GLN A 93 -9.98 5.24 6.37
C GLN A 93 -10.08 4.25 5.21
N THR A 94 -9.00 4.16 4.43
CA THR A 94 -8.86 3.05 3.49
C THR A 94 -8.83 1.75 4.28
N ALA A 95 -9.59 0.74 3.84
CA ALA A 95 -9.69 -0.55 4.50
C ALA A 95 -8.28 -1.08 4.79
N SER A 96 -7.87 -0.94 6.05
CA SER A 96 -6.56 -1.33 6.55
C SER A 96 -6.62 -2.83 6.78
N ALA A 97 -6.40 -3.60 5.72
CA ALA A 97 -5.97 -4.99 5.84
C ALA A 97 -4.47 -5.01 5.54
N ALA A 98 -3.71 -4.91 6.63
CA ALA A 98 -2.25 -4.98 6.75
C ALA A 98 -1.46 -3.90 6.00
N GLY A 99 -0.79 -2.98 6.74
CA GLY A 99 0.19 -2.01 6.23
C GLY A 99 -0.22 -0.55 6.41
N THR A 100 0.48 0.17 7.27
CA THR A 100 0.27 1.62 7.47
C THR A 100 1.21 2.39 6.55
N CYS A 101 0.70 3.34 5.76
CA CYS A 101 1.54 4.33 5.07
C CYS A 101 1.45 5.66 5.80
N PRO A 102 2.38 5.95 6.73
CA PRO A 102 2.27 7.11 7.60
C PRO A 102 2.46 8.45 6.87
N SER A 103 3.11 8.47 5.70
CA SER A 103 3.37 9.71 4.95
C SER A 103 3.63 9.45 3.46
N LEU A 104 2.91 10.19 2.60
CA LEU A 104 3.16 10.26 1.16
C LEU A 104 4.03 11.48 0.83
N GLU A 105 4.99 11.29 -0.05
CA GLU A 105 5.91 12.33 -0.54
C GLU A 105 5.50 12.74 -1.96
N ASN A 106 5.00 13.97 -2.10
CA ASN A 106 4.59 14.53 -3.38
C ASN A 106 5.81 14.98 -4.20
N ASN A 107 5.72 14.80 -5.52
CA ASN A 107 6.75 15.13 -6.49
C ASN A 107 8.08 14.43 -6.26
N VAL A 108 8.02 13.21 -5.73
CA VAL A 108 9.19 12.38 -5.45
C VAL A 108 9.01 11.02 -6.10
N ASP A 109 10.05 10.58 -6.78
CA ASP A 109 10.21 9.20 -7.23
C ASP A 109 11.34 8.55 -6.43
N TYR A 110 11.04 7.44 -5.76
CA TYR A 110 12.07 6.62 -5.14
C TYR A 110 12.86 5.84 -6.20
N SER A 111 14.16 5.67 -6.00
CA SER A 111 14.92 4.60 -6.65
C SER A 111 14.90 3.33 -5.78
N GLY A 112 15.32 2.20 -6.33
CA GLY A 112 15.46 0.96 -5.56
C GLY A 112 15.39 -0.29 -6.42
N ALA A 113 15.56 -1.44 -5.78
CA ALA A 113 15.27 -2.72 -6.41
C ALA A 113 13.75 -2.86 -6.59
N ASP A 114 13.33 -3.17 -7.82
CA ASP A 114 11.93 -3.31 -8.14
C ASP A 114 11.36 -4.60 -7.51
N ALA A 115 10.26 -4.43 -6.76
CA ALA A 115 9.42 -5.53 -6.32
C ALA A 115 8.30 -5.84 -7.34
N GLY A 116 8.14 -4.99 -8.35
CA GLY A 116 7.19 -5.16 -9.45
C GLY A 116 6.42 -3.88 -9.76
N SER A 117 5.33 -3.99 -10.52
CA SER A 117 4.41 -2.90 -10.76
C SER A 117 2.96 -3.37 -10.79
N ALA A 118 2.02 -2.45 -10.53
CA ALA A 118 0.59 -2.73 -10.55
C ALA A 118 -0.22 -1.48 -10.93
N PRO A 119 -1.37 -1.62 -11.59
CA PRO A 119 -2.24 -0.49 -11.86
C PRO A 119 -2.91 0.00 -10.56
N SER A 120 -3.05 1.31 -10.42
CA SER A 120 -3.84 1.95 -9.36
C SER A 120 -4.16 3.38 -9.74
N SER A 121 -5.41 3.78 -9.60
CA SER A 121 -5.86 5.17 -9.85
C SER A 121 -5.33 6.18 -8.82
N SER A 122 -4.74 5.72 -7.71
CA SER A 122 -4.23 6.59 -6.65
C SER A 122 -2.96 6.08 -5.96
N ALA A 123 -2.23 7.00 -5.35
CA ALA A 123 -1.07 6.69 -4.51
C ALA A 123 -1.44 5.89 -3.25
N ASN A 124 -2.63 6.15 -2.67
CA ASN A 124 -3.16 5.34 -1.57
C ASN A 124 -3.45 3.90 -2.00
N GLY A 125 -3.94 3.68 -3.23
CA GLY A 125 -4.08 2.32 -3.77
C GLY A 125 -2.73 1.61 -3.89
N CYS A 126 -1.65 2.33 -4.24
CA CYS A 126 -0.30 1.75 -4.24
C CYS A 126 0.21 1.36 -2.86
N CYS A 127 -0.16 2.10 -1.82
CA CYS A 127 0.10 1.69 -0.44
C CYS A 127 -0.56 0.33 -0.14
N SER A 128 -1.86 0.20 -0.43
CA SER A 128 -2.58 -1.06 -0.20
C SER A 128 -2.04 -2.22 -1.02
N ILE A 129 -1.64 -1.97 -2.28
CA ILE A 129 -1.01 -2.99 -3.12
C ILE A 129 0.34 -3.39 -2.52
N CYS A 130 1.24 -2.42 -2.29
CA CYS A 130 2.57 -2.69 -1.76
C CYS A 130 2.51 -3.42 -0.41
N SER A 131 1.56 -3.07 0.46
CA SER A 131 1.39 -3.73 1.75
C SER A 131 0.97 -5.20 1.69
N LYS A 132 0.39 -5.65 0.56
CA LYS A 132 0.03 -7.04 0.30
C LYS A 132 1.05 -7.75 -0.59
N THR A 133 1.95 -7.00 -1.22
CA THR A 133 3.00 -7.54 -2.07
C THR A 133 4.19 -7.96 -1.22
N ASN A 134 4.48 -9.27 -1.21
CA ASN A 134 5.63 -9.78 -0.48
C ASN A 134 6.92 -9.11 -0.97
N GLY A 135 7.75 -8.66 -0.02
CA GLY A 135 8.99 -7.96 -0.34
C GLY A 135 8.79 -6.56 -0.91
N CYS A 136 7.63 -5.92 -0.75
CA CYS A 136 7.46 -4.49 -1.07
C CYS A 136 7.52 -3.64 0.22
N GLY A 137 8.52 -2.77 0.30
CA GLY A 137 8.71 -1.84 1.42
C GLY A 137 8.47 -0.38 1.05
N ALA A 138 8.39 -0.06 -0.24
CA ALA A 138 8.09 1.29 -0.71
C ALA A 138 7.45 1.26 -2.10
N PHE A 139 6.85 2.37 -2.52
CA PHE A 139 6.31 2.51 -3.86
C PHE A 139 6.47 3.94 -4.38
N THR A 140 6.44 4.10 -5.70
CA THR A 140 6.16 5.38 -6.37
C THR A 140 4.89 5.21 -7.19
N TRP A 141 3.90 6.07 -7.04
CA TRP A 141 2.78 6.18 -7.96
C TRP A 141 3.04 7.25 -9.01
N THR A 142 2.68 6.98 -10.26
CA THR A 142 2.65 7.98 -11.34
C THR A 142 1.36 7.87 -12.15
N ASN A 143 1.01 8.91 -12.90
CA ASN A 143 -0.15 8.90 -13.80
C ASN A 143 0.07 8.09 -15.10
N TYR A 144 1.11 7.27 -15.16
CA TYR A 144 1.37 6.41 -16.31
C TYR A 144 0.21 5.42 -16.49
N ASN A 145 -0.30 5.28 -17.72
CA ASN A 145 -1.45 4.43 -18.07
C ASN A 145 -2.71 4.64 -17.21
N GLY A 146 -2.99 5.88 -16.80
CA GLY A 146 -4.14 6.19 -15.94
C GLY A 146 -3.91 5.87 -14.46
N GLY A 147 -2.67 5.54 -14.08
CA GLY A 147 -2.25 5.30 -12.71
C GLY A 147 -1.47 3.99 -12.57
N THR A 148 -0.18 4.09 -12.24
CA THR A 148 0.71 2.94 -12.07
C THR A 148 1.50 3.05 -10.77
N CYS A 149 1.56 1.95 -10.03
CA CYS A 149 2.42 1.73 -8.87
C CYS A 149 3.72 1.07 -9.30
N TRP A 150 4.84 1.72 -9.02
CA TRP A 150 6.18 1.18 -9.14
C TRP A 150 6.62 0.69 -7.76
N LEU A 151 6.44 -0.60 -7.52
CA LEU A 151 6.67 -1.26 -6.23
C LEU A 151 8.16 -1.54 -6.03
N LYS A 152 8.66 -1.29 -4.82
CA LYS A 152 10.08 -1.35 -4.48
C LYS A 152 10.29 -2.15 -3.23
N GLN A 153 11.42 -2.84 -3.17
CA GLN A 153 11.75 -3.63 -1.99
C GLN A 153 11.96 -2.80 -0.74
N SER A 154 12.48 -1.57 -0.88
CA SER A 154 12.71 -0.63 0.20
C SER A 154 12.75 0.81 -0.34
N LYS A 155 12.75 1.80 0.57
CA LYS A 155 12.98 3.20 0.20
C LYS A 155 14.45 3.39 -0.21
N GLY A 156 14.70 3.60 -1.50
CA GLY A 156 15.99 4.09 -1.99
C GLY A 156 16.07 5.62 -1.95
N THR A 157 16.85 6.19 -2.87
CA THR A 157 17.02 7.65 -2.96
C THR A 157 15.78 8.30 -3.58
N GLY A 158 15.22 9.31 -2.92
CA GLY A 158 14.19 10.15 -3.53
C GLY A 158 14.79 11.12 -4.55
N LYS A 159 14.24 11.14 -5.76
CA LYS A 159 14.52 12.15 -6.78
C LYS A 159 13.28 12.99 -7.03
N ALA A 160 13.47 14.30 -7.20
CA ALA A 160 12.38 15.19 -7.59
C ALA A 160 11.81 14.74 -8.95
N SER A 161 10.50 14.48 -8.99
CA SER A 161 9.79 14.02 -10.18
C SER A 161 8.36 14.56 -10.13
N ASN A 162 8.05 15.54 -10.98
CA ASN A 162 6.78 16.24 -10.94
C ASN A 162 5.60 15.29 -11.22
N GLY A 163 4.62 15.27 -10.33
CA GLY A 163 3.44 14.39 -10.42
C GLY A 163 3.64 12.96 -9.93
N ALA A 164 4.86 12.57 -9.53
CA ALA A 164 5.09 11.32 -8.83
C ALA A 164 4.72 11.45 -7.35
N ILE A 165 4.14 10.41 -6.76
CA ILE A 165 3.81 10.38 -5.32
C ILE A 165 4.37 9.10 -4.73
N SER A 166 5.33 9.23 -3.82
CA SER A 166 6.01 8.08 -3.21
C SER A 166 5.55 7.82 -1.78
N GLY A 167 5.70 6.58 -1.32
CA GLY A 167 5.35 6.19 0.05
C GLY A 167 6.18 5.02 0.54
N VAL A 168 6.46 5.01 1.84
CA VAL A 168 7.04 3.84 2.53
C VAL A 168 5.89 3.09 3.19
N VAL A 169 5.85 1.79 2.97
CA VAL A 169 4.89 0.95 3.67
C VAL A 169 5.56 0.52 4.96
N GLN A 170 5.00 0.96 6.10
CA GLN A 170 5.25 0.25 7.34
C GLN A 170 4.44 -1.04 7.22
N SER A 171 5.11 -2.12 6.79
CA SER A 171 4.51 -3.44 6.86
C SER A 171 3.98 -3.57 8.28
N SER A 172 2.69 -3.87 8.43
CA SER A 172 2.20 -4.47 9.67
C SER A 172 2.69 -5.91 9.74
N SER A 173 4.01 -6.07 9.63
CA SER A 173 4.78 -7.20 10.12
C SER A 173 5.04 -6.93 11.60
N SER A 174 3.95 -6.78 12.34
CA SER A 174 3.84 -7.00 13.77
C SER A 174 2.86 -8.17 13.89
N SER A 175 3.20 -9.43 13.64
CA SER A 175 4.38 -10.22 13.98
C SER A 175 5.71 -9.67 13.43
N SER A 176 6.56 -9.04 14.24
CA SER A 176 7.41 -9.81 15.16
C SER A 176 7.25 -11.30 14.92
N ALA A 177 7.77 -11.80 13.80
CA ALA A 177 8.50 -13.05 13.92
C ALA A 177 9.60 -12.74 14.93
N THR A 178 9.30 -12.94 16.20
CA THR A 178 10.32 -13.00 17.24
C THR A 178 11.18 -14.15 16.78
N CYS A 179 12.29 -13.86 16.10
CA CYS A 179 13.30 -14.87 15.94
C CYS A 179 13.65 -15.30 17.36
N PRO A 180 13.45 -16.57 17.73
CA PRO A 180 14.04 -17.08 18.95
C PRO A 180 15.54 -16.76 18.93
N SER A 181 16.15 -16.68 20.10
CA SER A 181 17.60 -16.51 20.25
C SER A 181 18.37 -17.33 19.21
N LEU A 182 19.18 -16.65 18.40
CA LEU A 182 20.00 -17.29 17.37
C LEU A 182 20.97 -18.28 18.03
N GLU A 183 20.99 -19.51 17.53
CA GLU A 183 21.96 -20.51 17.93
C GLU A 183 23.24 -20.31 17.09
N ASN A 184 24.30 -19.84 17.74
CA ASN A 184 25.58 -19.66 17.06
C ASN A 184 26.22 -21.01 16.73
N ASN A 185 26.84 -21.11 15.56
CA ASN A 185 27.57 -22.31 15.10
C ASN A 185 26.70 -23.57 14.93
N VAL A 186 25.40 -23.40 14.67
CA VAL A 186 24.48 -24.50 14.38
C VAL A 186 24.09 -24.46 12.91
N ASP A 187 24.30 -25.60 12.23
CA ASP A 187 23.75 -25.85 10.90
C ASP A 187 22.68 -26.93 11.02
N TYR A 188 21.43 -26.58 10.73
CA TYR A 188 20.35 -27.56 10.70
C TYR A 188 20.50 -28.42 9.46
N SER A 189 20.74 -29.71 9.61
CA SER A 189 20.87 -30.60 8.46
C SER A 189 19.50 -30.94 7.84
N GLY A 190 19.40 -30.85 6.51
CA GLY A 190 18.27 -31.34 5.71
C GLY A 190 17.10 -30.37 5.48
N ALA A 191 16.27 -30.76 4.51
CA ALA A 191 15.00 -30.12 4.12
C ALA A 191 15.11 -28.67 3.62
N ASP A 192 16.16 -28.38 2.84
CA ASP A 192 16.35 -27.09 2.18
C ASP A 192 15.20 -26.77 1.22
N VAL A 193 14.57 -25.62 1.43
CA VAL A 193 13.53 -25.07 0.54
C VAL A 193 14.06 -23.97 -0.36
N GLY A 194 15.32 -23.57 -0.15
CA GLY A 194 16.03 -22.62 -1.01
C GLY A 194 17.15 -21.90 -0.27
N SER A 195 17.75 -20.94 -0.96
CA SER A 195 18.74 -20.04 -0.37
C SER A 195 18.54 -18.60 -0.81
N ALA A 196 19.06 -17.66 -0.03
CA ALA A 196 18.97 -16.23 -0.30
C ALA A 196 20.19 -15.50 0.25
N GLN A 197 20.49 -14.31 -0.29
CA GLN A 197 21.59 -13.49 0.21
C GLN A 197 21.14 -12.61 1.39
N SER A 198 21.97 -12.53 2.42
CA SER A 198 21.80 -11.61 3.55
C SER A 198 23.13 -11.37 4.23
N ALA A 199 23.44 -10.11 4.51
CA ALA A 199 24.68 -9.72 5.19
C ALA A 199 24.79 -10.25 6.64
N ASN A 200 23.68 -10.69 7.25
CA ASN A 200 23.66 -11.22 8.62
C ASN A 200 22.48 -12.17 8.89
N ALA A 201 22.54 -12.88 10.03
CA ALA A 201 21.53 -13.84 10.45
C ALA A 201 20.14 -13.21 10.70
N ASN A 202 20.07 -11.96 11.17
CA ASN A 202 18.80 -11.24 11.33
C ASN A 202 18.09 -11.03 9.99
N GLY A 203 18.83 -10.73 8.92
CA GLY A 203 18.24 -10.64 7.58
C GLY A 203 17.71 -12.00 7.09
N CYS A 204 18.37 -13.12 7.45
CA CYS A 204 17.83 -14.46 7.15
C CYS A 204 16.56 -14.79 7.91
N CYS A 205 16.42 -14.28 9.14
CA CYS A 205 15.17 -14.38 9.87
C CYS A 205 14.01 -13.76 9.11
N SER A 206 14.20 -12.52 8.64
CA SER A 206 13.20 -11.81 7.84
C SER A 206 12.89 -12.53 6.52
N ILE A 207 13.92 -13.08 5.86
CA ILE A 207 13.73 -13.84 4.62
C ILE A 207 12.94 -15.12 4.88
N CYS A 208 13.28 -15.87 5.93
CA CYS A 208 12.60 -17.10 6.29
C CYS A 208 11.15 -16.83 6.74
N SER A 209 10.91 -15.81 7.55
CA SER A 209 9.56 -15.44 8.01
C SER A 209 8.63 -15.02 6.86
N ASN A 210 9.19 -14.58 5.74
CA ASN A 210 8.46 -14.20 4.54
C ASN A 210 8.34 -15.34 3.51
N ASN A 211 8.79 -16.55 3.86
CA ASN A 211 8.69 -17.74 3.02
C ASN A 211 7.83 -18.79 3.72
N ASN A 212 6.62 -19.04 3.21
CA ASN A 212 5.67 -20.00 3.79
C ASN A 212 6.19 -21.46 3.82
N ALA A 213 7.19 -21.78 3.01
CA ALA A 213 7.85 -23.08 3.03
C ALA A 213 9.03 -23.13 4.00
N CYS A 214 9.38 -22.03 4.68
CA CYS A 214 10.51 -21.93 5.59
C CYS A 214 10.05 -22.02 7.06
N GLY A 215 10.55 -23.03 7.77
CA GLY A 215 10.38 -23.21 9.21
C GLY A 215 11.67 -23.03 10.01
N ALA A 216 12.84 -22.95 9.35
CA ALA A 216 14.14 -22.67 9.97
C ALA A 216 15.13 -22.10 8.95
N PHE A 217 16.23 -21.51 9.39
CA PHE A 217 17.32 -21.10 8.50
C PHE A 217 18.69 -21.30 9.17
N THR A 218 19.72 -21.38 8.35
CA THR A 218 21.13 -21.27 8.76
C THR A 218 21.78 -20.15 7.97
N TRP A 219 22.47 -19.23 8.64
CA TRP A 219 23.24 -18.19 7.97
C TRP A 219 24.73 -18.55 7.99
N THR A 220 25.40 -18.30 6.87
CA THR A 220 26.85 -18.48 6.71
C THR A 220 27.46 -17.27 6.04
N SER A 221 28.76 -17.04 6.23
CA SER A 221 29.51 -15.97 5.54
C SER A 221 29.81 -16.28 4.07
N TYR A 222 29.32 -17.41 3.55
CA TYR A 222 29.50 -17.81 2.15
C TYR A 222 28.98 -16.73 1.19
N ASN A 223 29.77 -16.38 0.18
CA ASN A 223 29.48 -15.33 -0.82
C ASN A 223 29.11 -13.95 -0.25
N GLY A 224 29.62 -13.58 0.92
CA GLY A 224 29.30 -12.30 1.57
C GLY A 224 28.04 -12.35 2.43
N GLY A 225 27.47 -13.55 2.63
CA GLY A 225 26.34 -13.78 3.53
C GLY A 225 25.21 -14.53 2.83
N THR A 226 25.07 -15.82 3.14
CA THR A 226 24.04 -16.68 2.54
C THR A 226 23.15 -17.30 3.62
N CYS A 227 21.84 -17.19 3.41
CA CYS A 227 20.79 -17.87 4.14
C CYS A 227 20.47 -19.19 3.46
N TRP A 228 20.57 -20.29 4.20
CA TRP A 228 20.09 -21.61 3.80
C TRP A 228 18.73 -21.83 4.47
N LEU A 229 17.65 -21.75 3.70
CA LEU A 229 16.27 -21.78 4.18
C LEU A 229 15.78 -23.24 4.22
N LYS A 230 15.16 -23.61 5.34
CA LYS A 230 14.77 -24.99 5.64
C LYS A 230 13.30 -25.05 6.01
N SER A 231 12.61 -26.12 5.63
CA SER A 231 11.19 -26.28 5.92
C SER A 231 10.86 -26.53 7.38
N SER A 232 11.83 -26.99 8.18
CA SER A 232 11.68 -27.21 9.62
C SER A 232 13.04 -27.17 10.32
N LYS A 233 13.04 -27.02 11.65
CA LYS A 233 14.23 -27.24 12.48
C LYS A 233 14.58 -28.74 12.45
N GLY A 234 15.53 -29.12 11.61
CA GLY A 234 16.09 -30.47 11.57
C GLY A 234 16.87 -30.81 12.84
N SER A 235 17.28 -32.07 12.99
CA SER A 235 18.19 -32.46 14.06
C SER A 235 19.53 -31.72 13.89
N SER A 236 19.99 -31.08 14.98
CA SER A 236 21.33 -30.49 15.12
C SER A 236 22.41 -31.56 15.21
#